data_AF-A0A967Z033-F1
#
_entry.id   AF-A0A967Z033-F1
#
_cell.length_a   1.000
_cell.length_b   1.000
_cell.length_c   1.000
_cell.angle_alpha   90.00
_cell.angle_beta   90.00
_cell.angle_gamma   90.00
#
_symmetry.space_group_name_H-M   'P 1'
#
loop_
_entity.id
_entity.type
_entity.pdbx_description
1 polymer ?
#
loop_
_entity_poly.entity_id
_entity_poly.type
_entity_poly.pdbx_seq_one_letter_code
_entity_poly.pdbx_strand_id
1 'polypeptide(L)'
;RPHKSGLPDAMQYTPVFKGLMGWQLYSNEGYTAPSDIPLNRWIHMKIVISGRKAYVYLNDENKPSLIVNDLKRETAKGSIGLWGLNGTANFANFRYELS
;
A
#
# COMPACT_ATOMS: atom_id res chain seq x y z
N ARG A 1 -6.40 -6.03 2.38
CA ARG A 1 -7.77 -6.61 2.30
C ARG A 1 -7.85 -7.80 3.26
N PRO A 2 -8.41 -7.67 4.48
CA PRO A 2 -8.35 -8.75 5.47
C PRO A 2 -8.94 -10.09 4.99
N HIS A 3 -10.04 -10.06 4.23
CA HIS A 3 -10.65 -11.25 3.62
C HIS A 3 -9.79 -11.93 2.54
N LYS A 4 -8.67 -11.31 2.12
CA LYS A 4 -7.68 -11.85 1.19
C LYS A 4 -6.34 -12.14 1.89
N SER A 5 -6.29 -12.14 3.23
CA SER A 5 -5.01 -12.34 3.95
C SER A 5 -4.27 -13.57 3.42
N GLY A 6 -2.97 -13.41 3.15
CA GLY A 6 -2.13 -14.46 2.57
C GLY A 6 -2.33 -14.77 1.08
N LEU A 7 -3.38 -14.25 0.43
CA LEU A 7 -3.61 -14.43 -1.01
C LEU A 7 -2.81 -13.42 -1.85
N PRO A 8 -2.50 -13.72 -3.13
CA PRO A 8 -1.65 -12.86 -3.96
C PRO A 8 -2.11 -11.40 -4.08
N ASP A 9 -3.42 -11.15 -3.95
CA ASP A 9 -4.07 -9.84 -4.08
C ASP A 9 -4.43 -9.18 -2.74
N ALA A 10 -3.83 -9.63 -1.62
CA ALA A 10 -4.08 -9.10 -0.27
C ALA A 10 -3.73 -7.61 -0.15
N MET A 11 -2.60 -7.23 -0.75
CA MET A 11 -2.10 -5.86 -0.88
C MET A 11 -1.90 -5.52 -2.36
N GLN A 12 -2.24 -4.29 -2.74
CA GLN A 12 -2.15 -3.84 -4.13
C GLN A 12 -1.78 -2.36 -4.23
N TYR A 13 -0.76 -2.04 -5.03
CA TYR A 13 -0.51 -0.69 -5.53
C TYR A 13 -1.43 -0.41 -6.72
N THR A 14 -2.20 0.68 -6.66
CA THR A 14 -3.13 1.07 -7.71
C THR A 14 -2.94 2.55 -8.06
N PRO A 15 -2.30 2.89 -9.20
CA PRO A 15 -2.26 4.27 -9.65
C PRO A 15 -3.64 4.74 -10.10
N VAL A 16 -3.90 6.03 -9.89
CA VAL A 16 -5.12 6.71 -10.31
C VAL A 16 -4.83 7.65 -11.47
N PHE A 17 -5.59 7.51 -12.56
CA PHE A 17 -5.49 8.37 -13.74
C PHE A 17 -6.86 9.00 -14.02
N LYS A 18 -6.93 10.34 -14.02
CA LYS A 18 -8.19 11.08 -14.28
C LYS A 18 -9.35 10.60 -13.38
N GLY A 19 -9.06 10.29 -12.12
CA GLY A 19 -10.04 9.77 -11.15
C GLY A 19 -10.33 8.26 -11.24
N LEU A 20 -9.78 7.55 -12.24
CA LEU A 20 -10.01 6.12 -12.43
C LEU A 20 -8.89 5.30 -11.78
N MET A 21 -9.29 4.34 -10.93
CA MET A 21 -8.37 3.40 -10.28
C MET A 21 -8.03 2.25 -11.22
N GLY A 22 -6.76 2.13 -11.63
CA GLY A 22 -6.33 1.13 -12.63
C GLY A 22 -6.16 -0.31 -12.10
N TRP A 23 -6.84 -0.72 -11.03
CA TRP A 23 -6.51 -1.95 -10.28
C TRP A 23 -6.53 -3.24 -11.13
N GLN A 24 -7.36 -3.31 -12.17
CA GLN A 24 -7.37 -4.45 -13.10
C GLN A 24 -6.07 -4.54 -13.90
N LEU A 25 -5.55 -3.39 -14.35
CA LEU A 25 -4.36 -3.28 -15.19
C LEU A 25 -3.06 -3.46 -14.39
N TYR A 26 -3.10 -3.18 -13.08
CA TYR A 26 -1.96 -3.25 -12.17
C TYR A 26 -2.16 -4.38 -11.14
N SER A 27 -2.39 -5.60 -11.64
CA SER A 27 -2.70 -6.79 -10.85
C SER A 27 -1.63 -7.89 -10.93
N ASN A 28 -0.60 -7.70 -11.76
CA ASN A 28 0.52 -8.62 -11.94
C ASN A 28 1.66 -8.39 -10.93
N GLU A 29 2.71 -9.19 -11.04
CA GLU A 29 3.91 -9.12 -10.22
C GLU A 29 4.47 -7.68 -10.14
N GLY A 30 4.82 -7.25 -8.93
CA GLY A 30 5.30 -5.90 -8.64
C GLY A 30 4.21 -4.87 -8.35
N TYR A 31 2.92 -5.23 -8.52
CA TYR A 31 1.78 -4.39 -8.14
C TYR A 31 0.91 -5.02 -7.07
N THR A 32 1.00 -6.33 -6.89
CA THR A 32 0.30 -7.09 -5.86
C THR A 32 1.29 -7.88 -5.01
N ALA A 33 0.90 -8.18 -3.78
CA ALA A 33 1.66 -9.09 -2.93
C ALA A 33 0.74 -9.82 -1.94
N PRO A 34 1.06 -11.09 -1.61
CA PRO A 34 0.54 -11.70 -0.42
C PRO A 34 1.02 -10.93 0.80
N SER A 35 0.13 -10.79 1.78
CA SER A 35 0.42 -10.08 3.02
C SER A 35 -0.49 -10.61 4.11
N ASP A 36 0.06 -10.79 5.30
CA ASP A 36 -0.73 -11.16 6.47
C ASP A 36 -1.43 -9.93 7.04
N ILE A 37 -2.75 -9.92 6.90
CA ILE A 37 -3.64 -8.85 7.33
C ILE A 37 -4.69 -9.48 8.24
N PRO A 38 -4.37 -9.67 9.54
CA PRO A 38 -5.28 -10.30 10.48
C PRO A 38 -6.55 -9.47 10.68
N LEU A 39 -7.68 -10.16 10.87
CA LEU A 39 -8.93 -9.53 11.28
C LEU A 39 -8.83 -9.05 12.74
N ASN A 40 -9.43 -7.88 13.02
CA ASN A 40 -9.56 -7.30 14.36
C ASN A 40 -8.23 -7.13 15.12
N ARG A 41 -7.12 -6.95 14.41
CA ARG A 41 -5.80 -6.69 14.97
C ARG A 41 -5.14 -5.51 14.27
N TRP A 42 -4.33 -4.76 15.02
CA TRP A 42 -3.51 -3.70 14.46
C TRP A 42 -2.37 -4.29 13.64
N ILE A 43 -2.10 -3.67 12.50
CA ILE A 43 -0.88 -3.87 11.72
C ILE A 43 -0.13 -2.54 11.68
N HIS A 44 1.18 -2.58 11.86
CA HIS A 44 2.01 -1.39 11.63
C HIS A 44 2.41 -1.36 10.16
N MET A 45 2.21 -0.23 9.47
CA MET A 45 2.55 -0.06 8.07
C MET A 45 3.56 1.07 7.91
N LYS A 46 4.66 0.79 7.23
CA LYS A 46 5.67 1.78 6.83
C LYS A 46 5.78 1.80 5.31
N ILE A 47 5.74 3.00 4.73
CA ILE A 47 5.91 3.21 3.29
C ILE A 47 7.15 4.08 3.10
N VAL A 48 8.13 3.58 2.34
CA VAL A 48 9.33 4.33 1.95
C VAL A 48 9.25 4.61 0.45
N ILE A 49 9.34 5.88 0.08
CA ILE A 49 9.30 6.31 -1.32
C ILE A 49 10.65 6.95 -1.66
N SER A 50 11.27 6.51 -2.77
CA SER A 50 12.51 7.08 -3.28
C SER A 50 12.48 7.08 -4.81
N GLY A 51 12.51 8.28 -5.40
CA GLY A 51 12.30 8.47 -6.83
C GLY A 51 10.99 7.85 -7.30
N ARG A 52 11.08 6.91 -8.24
CA ARG A 52 9.93 6.15 -8.78
C ARG A 52 9.66 4.82 -8.06
N LYS A 53 10.34 4.54 -6.94
CA LYS A 53 10.16 3.29 -6.20
C LYS A 53 9.39 3.51 -4.90
N ALA A 54 8.57 2.53 -4.54
CA ALA A 54 7.96 2.45 -3.22
C ALA A 54 8.19 1.07 -2.60
N TYR A 55 8.44 1.08 -1.29
CA TYR A 55 8.59 -0.11 -0.48
C TYR A 55 7.55 -0.05 0.65
N VAL A 56 6.73 -1.09 0.76
CA VAL A 56 5.73 -1.21 1.83
C VAL A 56 6.16 -2.32 2.77
N TYR A 57 6.24 -1.99 4.05
CA TYR A 57 6.59 -2.91 5.13
C TYR A 57 5.40 -3.07 6.06
N LEU A 58 5.18 -4.28 6.55
CA LEU A 58 4.19 -4.59 7.57
C LEU A 58 4.89 -5.07 8.84
N ASN A 59 4.34 -4.75 10.00
CA ASN A 59 4.72 -5.26 11.33
C ASN A 59 6.22 -5.16 11.63
N ASP A 60 6.86 -4.06 11.20
CA ASP A 60 8.29 -3.79 11.41
C ASP A 60 9.25 -4.85 10.86
N GLU A 61 8.80 -5.60 9.84
CA GLU A 61 9.66 -6.55 9.15
C GLU A 61 10.83 -5.88 8.44
N ASN A 62 11.98 -6.57 8.41
CA ASN A 62 13.19 -6.11 7.73
C ASN A 62 13.10 -6.24 6.20
N LYS A 63 12.12 -6.98 5.69
CA LYS A 63 11.87 -7.16 4.26
C LYS A 63 10.55 -6.47 3.89
N PRO A 64 10.49 -5.79 2.74
CA PRO A 64 9.24 -5.19 2.28
C PRO A 64 8.25 -6.29 1.88
N SER A 65 7.00 -6.12 2.30
CA SER A 65 5.88 -6.96 1.87
C SER A 65 5.48 -6.65 0.42
N LEU A 66 5.71 -5.42 -0.06
CA LEU A 66 5.53 -5.06 -1.47
C LEU A 66 6.65 -4.11 -1.93
N ILE A 67 7.21 -4.40 -3.11
CA ILE A 67 8.15 -3.54 -3.81
C ILE A 67 7.50 -3.08 -5.12
N VAL A 68 7.21 -1.79 -5.22
CA VAL A 68 6.76 -1.15 -6.45
C VAL A 68 7.99 -0.55 -7.13
N ASN A 69 8.49 -1.21 -8.16
CA ASN A 69 9.67 -0.74 -8.89
C ASN A 69 9.40 0.48 -9.77
N ASP A 70 8.13 0.73 -10.10
CA ASP A 70 7.75 1.77 -11.03
C ASP A 70 6.40 2.43 -10.68
N LEU A 71 6.47 3.49 -9.86
CA LEU A 71 5.35 4.38 -9.58
C LEU A 71 4.94 5.09 -10.88
N LYS A 72 3.69 4.92 -11.28
CA LYS A 72 3.18 5.32 -12.60
C LYS A 72 2.76 6.79 -12.71
N ARG A 73 2.91 7.56 -11.63
CA ARG A 73 2.58 8.98 -11.59
C ARG A 73 3.87 9.79 -11.56
N GLU A 74 3.83 10.98 -12.15
CA GLU A 74 4.92 11.93 -12.02
C GLU A 74 5.15 12.32 -10.57
N THR A 75 6.41 12.63 -10.25
CA THR A 75 6.76 13.12 -8.92
C THR A 75 6.14 14.49 -8.71
N ALA A 76 5.26 14.58 -7.72
CA ALA A 76 4.57 15.81 -7.37
C ALA A 76 4.38 15.90 -5.86
N LYS A 77 4.33 17.12 -5.34
CA LYS A 77 3.93 17.37 -3.95
C LYS A 77 2.43 17.13 -3.80
N GLY A 78 2.01 16.68 -2.63
CA GLY A 78 0.61 16.40 -2.33
C GLY A 78 0.40 15.99 -0.88
N SER A 79 -0.77 15.43 -0.60
CA SER A 79 -1.18 15.00 0.73
C SER A 79 -1.18 13.48 0.85
N ILE A 80 -1.03 12.98 2.08
CA ILE A 80 -1.28 11.58 2.44
C ILE A 80 -2.72 11.50 2.96
N GLY A 81 -3.46 10.48 2.52
CA GLY A 81 -4.79 10.20 3.01
C GLY A 81 -5.00 8.71 3.25
N LEU A 82 -5.96 8.39 4.11
CA LEU A 82 -6.30 7.04 4.55
C LEU A 82 -7.81 6.87 4.46
N TRP A 83 -8.25 5.75 3.92
CA TRP A 83 -9.68 5.47 3.70
C TRP A 83 -9.98 4.00 3.96
N GLY A 84 -11.10 3.74 4.62
CA GLY A 84 -11.75 2.43 4.63
C GLY A 84 -12.80 2.38 3.53
N LEU A 85 -12.80 1.34 2.70
CA LEU A 85 -13.81 1.19 1.63
C LEU A 85 -15.11 0.60 2.18
N ASN A 86 -15.01 -0.42 3.03
CA ASN A 86 -16.15 -1.17 3.57
C ASN A 86 -16.04 -1.23 5.10
N GLY A 87 -17.09 -0.80 5.79
CA GLY A 87 -17.17 -0.85 7.25
C GLY A 87 -16.23 0.12 7.96
N THR A 88 -16.02 -0.12 9.25
CA THR A 88 -15.16 0.71 10.11
C THR A 88 -13.69 0.41 9.86
N ALA A 89 -12.90 1.44 9.60
CA ALA A 89 -11.45 1.39 9.60
C ALA A 89 -10.91 2.33 10.69
N ASN A 90 -10.02 1.83 11.53
CA ASN A 90 -9.35 2.60 12.58
C ASN A 90 -7.89 2.83 12.18
N PHE A 91 -7.40 4.04 12.44
CA PHE A 91 -6.04 4.44 12.11
C PHE A 91 -5.44 5.24 13.28
N ALA A 92 -4.18 5.01 13.63
CA ALA A 92 -3.49 5.67 14.73
C ALA A 92 -1.97 5.69 14.51
N ASN A 93 -1.24 6.41 15.37
CA ASN A 93 0.23 6.45 15.44
C ASN A 93 0.94 6.89 14.14
N PHE A 94 0.48 7.99 13.56
CA PHE A 94 1.05 8.51 12.32
C PHE A 94 2.36 9.26 12.56
N ARG A 95 3.34 8.98 11.69
CA ARG A 95 4.58 9.74 11.56
C ARG A 95 4.97 9.78 10.09
N TYR A 96 5.50 10.92 9.64
CA TYR A 96 6.14 11.04 8.35
C TYR A 96 7.44 11.83 8.51
N GLU A 97 8.39 11.57 7.62
CA GLU A 97 9.67 12.23 7.57
C GLU A 97 10.02 12.52 6.11
N LEU A 98 10.63 13.67 5.87
CA LEU A 98 11.20 14.04 4.58
C LEU A 98 12.72 13.99 4.74
N SER A 99 13.37 13.13 3.97
CA SER A 99 14.84 12.97 3.93
C SER A 99 15.43 13.69 2.73
#